data_AF-A0A8T7FWT9-F1
#
_entry.id   AF-A0A8T7FWT9-F1
#
_cell.length_a   1.000
_cell.length_b   1.000
_cell.length_c   1.000
_cell.angle_alpha   90.00
_cell.angle_beta   90.00
_cell.angle_gamma   90.00
#
_symmetry.space_group_name_H-M   'P 1'
#
loop_
_entity.id
_entity.type
_entity.pdbx_description
1 polymer ?
#
loop_
_entity_poly.entity_id
_entity_poly.type
_entity_poly.pdbx_seq_one_letter_code
_entity_poly.pdbx_strand_id
1 'polypeptide(L)'
;MNSLFSSFRQVPMALRLRWVLFYLVSLASIFLFYAFLVFNGSSRAAQQWGIVSIVIFTLEWLYFGRFLNQNHREGETEVLPTFGPGNSLSLLRGTLLAMIAGFLFLPRPLGLLAWGPAALYIISDFTDFFDGYLARRANHATRLGETLDMDLDSLGVFVVVLLSIQYGVLPWWYLSVALARYLFVFGIWWRTRRDLPIYDLRPSTSRRVIAGLQMGFLTAMLFPVLGPPATYLGAVLFFLPFSIGFLYDWLQVSGVVQEPSEQQAKWINRIWNFATGWLPTVLRIAIVVVLIYFLRYVTFVNPNRLDVFAPRGMPNPSVTLFVFWVIELLILIVLGLGAAGRITAIVALIYTGIKLQFEPLTWPYWILTISYTAILFLGTGKYALWKPEDTWHIRRGARAETQEEER
;
A
#
# COMPACT_ATOMS: atom_id res chain seq x y z
N MET A 1 0.87 1.81 36.36
CA MET A 1 -0.23 0.82 36.53
C MET A 1 -1.51 1.40 37.15
N ASN A 2 -1.46 2.39 38.05
CA ASN A 2 -2.68 2.97 38.65
C ASN A 2 -3.56 3.80 37.70
N SER A 3 -3.01 4.40 36.62
CA SER A 3 -3.81 5.10 35.59
C SER A 3 -4.45 4.17 34.56
N LEU A 4 -3.97 2.92 34.43
CA LEU A 4 -4.54 1.93 33.49
C LEU A 4 -5.91 1.43 33.95
N PHE A 5 -6.10 1.28 35.26
CA PHE A 5 -7.37 0.80 35.83
C PHE A 5 -8.44 1.89 35.98
N SER A 6 -8.06 3.17 35.96
CA SER A 6 -9.03 4.27 36.07
C SER A 6 -9.77 4.53 34.74
N SER A 7 -9.09 4.48 33.57
CA SER A 7 -9.74 4.67 32.26
C SER A 7 -10.62 3.47 31.87
N PHE A 8 -10.08 2.25 31.95
CA PHE A 8 -10.64 1.19 32.78
C PHE A 8 -12.15 1.22 33.02
N ARG A 9 -12.48 1.85 34.16
CA ARG A 9 -13.80 1.88 34.80
C ARG A 9 -14.83 2.74 34.07
N GLN A 10 -14.40 3.70 33.26
CA GLN A 10 -15.28 4.60 32.51
C GLN A 10 -15.85 3.96 31.22
N VAL A 11 -15.26 2.86 30.77
CA VAL A 11 -15.71 2.13 29.57
C VAL A 11 -16.94 1.27 29.89
N PRO A 12 -18.01 1.28 29.09
CA PRO A 12 -19.18 0.42 29.29
C PRO A 12 -18.82 -1.07 29.36
N MET A 13 -19.49 -1.82 30.24
CA MET A 13 -19.23 -3.27 30.40
C MET A 13 -19.42 -4.05 29.09
N ALA A 14 -20.42 -3.65 28.28
CA ALA A 14 -20.67 -4.25 26.96
C ALA A 14 -19.46 -4.10 26.01
N LEU A 15 -18.80 -2.95 26.01
CA LEU A 15 -17.63 -2.72 25.16
C LEU A 15 -16.42 -3.54 25.63
N ARG A 16 -16.21 -3.64 26.95
CA ARG A 16 -15.14 -4.49 27.51
C ARG A 16 -15.33 -5.96 27.18
N LEU A 17 -16.57 -6.46 27.27
CA LEU A 17 -16.88 -7.83 26.91
C LEU A 17 -16.60 -8.09 25.43
N ARG A 18 -16.99 -7.16 24.55
CA ARG A 18 -16.67 -7.23 23.12
C ARG A 18 -15.17 -7.19 22.85
N TRP A 19 -14.40 -6.43 23.64
CA TRP A 19 -12.95 -6.40 23.53
C TRP A 19 -12.27 -7.73 23.87
N VAL A 20 -12.76 -8.41 24.92
CA VAL A 20 -12.29 -9.75 25.29
C VAL A 20 -12.75 -10.79 24.26
N LEU A 21 -13.99 -10.71 23.79
CA LEU A 21 -14.48 -11.61 22.74
C LEU A 21 -13.68 -11.47 21.45
N PHE A 22 -13.35 -10.24 21.04
CA PHE A 22 -12.49 -9.98 19.90
C PHE A 22 -11.11 -10.64 20.04
N TYR A 23 -10.51 -10.57 21.23
CA TYR A 23 -9.25 -11.26 21.53
C TYR A 23 -9.37 -12.78 21.34
N LEU A 24 -10.40 -13.40 21.91
CA LEU A 24 -10.60 -14.84 21.82
C LEU A 24 -10.86 -15.31 20.38
N VAL A 25 -11.68 -14.59 19.62
CA VAL A 25 -11.98 -14.91 18.21
C VAL A 25 -10.73 -14.77 17.34
N SER A 26 -9.94 -13.72 17.57
CA SER A 26 -8.69 -13.50 16.83
C SER A 26 -7.64 -14.55 17.17
N LEU A 27 -7.49 -14.92 18.45
CA LEU A 27 -6.63 -16.03 18.84
C LEU A 27 -7.06 -17.35 18.22
N ALA A 28 -8.37 -17.64 18.17
CA ALA A 28 -8.87 -18.83 17.49
C ALA A 28 -8.54 -18.82 16.00
N SER A 29 -8.65 -17.65 15.35
CA SER A 29 -8.30 -17.48 13.93
C SER A 29 -6.80 -17.69 13.67
N ILE A 30 -5.94 -17.13 14.52
CA ILE A 30 -4.49 -17.34 14.48
C ILE A 30 -4.17 -18.83 14.72
N PHE A 31 -4.83 -19.48 15.67
CA PHE A 31 -4.64 -20.89 15.96
C PHE A 31 -5.08 -21.79 14.79
N LEU A 32 -6.19 -21.47 14.11
CA LEU A 32 -6.64 -22.19 12.92
C LEU A 32 -5.61 -22.08 11.80
N PHE A 33 -5.04 -20.89 11.55
CA PHE A 33 -4.00 -20.73 10.55
C PHE A 33 -2.70 -21.43 10.95
N TYR A 34 -2.34 -21.41 12.24
CA TYR A 34 -1.24 -22.22 12.77
C TYR A 34 -1.45 -23.71 12.50
N ALA A 35 -2.64 -24.25 12.79
CA ALA A 35 -2.97 -25.65 12.53
C ALA A 35 -2.89 -25.98 11.04
N PHE A 36 -3.34 -25.06 10.17
CA PHE A 36 -3.19 -25.16 8.73
C PHE A 36 -1.71 -25.21 8.28
N LEU A 37 -0.84 -24.37 8.87
CA LEU A 37 0.60 -24.41 8.59
C LEU A 37 1.27 -25.70 9.09
N VAL A 38 0.87 -26.21 10.26
CA VAL A 38 1.35 -27.50 10.77
C VAL A 38 0.94 -28.64 9.82
N PHE A 39 -0.29 -28.62 9.30
CA PHE A 39 -0.78 -29.64 8.37
C PHE A 39 -0.07 -29.62 7.01
N ASN A 40 0.30 -28.44 6.51
CA ASN A 40 0.88 -28.26 5.16
C ASN A 40 2.41 -28.12 5.14
N GLY A 41 3.12 -28.33 6.25
CA GLY A 41 4.55 -28.05 6.30
C GLY A 41 5.29 -28.45 7.57
N SER A 42 6.39 -27.75 7.84
CA SER A 42 7.29 -28.06 8.96
C SER A 42 6.74 -27.53 10.29
N SER A 43 6.60 -28.41 11.29
CA SER A 43 6.12 -28.08 12.64
C SER A 43 6.88 -26.90 13.28
N ARG A 44 8.19 -26.79 13.06
CA ARG A 44 9.02 -25.72 13.64
C ARG A 44 8.70 -24.33 13.07
N ALA A 45 8.55 -24.20 11.75
CA ALA A 45 8.21 -22.92 11.12
C ALA A 45 6.81 -22.47 11.55
N ALA A 46 5.86 -23.40 11.63
CA ALA A 46 4.51 -23.11 12.13
C ALA A 46 4.55 -22.62 13.59
N GLN A 47 5.34 -23.25 14.46
CA GLN A 47 5.49 -22.81 15.86
C GLN A 47 6.05 -21.40 15.96
N GLN A 48 7.12 -21.10 15.23
CA GLN A 48 7.71 -19.77 15.21
C GLN A 48 6.71 -18.73 14.67
N TRP A 49 6.01 -19.04 13.59
CA TRP A 49 4.94 -18.19 13.05
C TRP A 49 3.86 -17.92 14.10
N GLY A 50 3.39 -18.97 14.79
CA GLY A 50 2.35 -18.86 15.81
C GLY A 50 2.77 -17.99 16.99
N ILE A 51 4.01 -18.17 17.48
CA ILE A 51 4.57 -17.38 18.58
C ILE A 51 4.62 -15.90 18.20
N VAL A 52 5.20 -15.56 17.04
CA VAL A 52 5.34 -14.16 16.60
C VAL A 52 3.97 -13.53 16.39
N SER A 53 3.05 -14.21 15.70
CA SER A 53 1.67 -13.72 15.47
C SER A 53 0.94 -13.45 16.78
N ILE A 54 0.99 -14.38 17.76
CA ILE A 54 0.32 -14.21 19.06
C ILE A 54 0.94 -13.06 19.85
N VAL A 55 2.27 -12.94 19.87
CA VAL A 55 2.95 -11.86 20.58
C VAL A 55 2.56 -10.51 20.00
N ILE A 56 2.67 -10.33 18.68
CA ILE A 56 2.32 -9.07 18.01
C ILE A 56 0.84 -8.74 18.23
N PHE A 57 -0.06 -9.70 18.00
CA PHE A 57 -1.50 -9.51 18.24
C PHE A 57 -1.81 -9.12 19.69
N THR A 58 -1.17 -9.77 20.67
CA THR A 58 -1.37 -9.45 22.08
C THR A 58 -0.86 -8.06 22.43
N LEU A 59 0.26 -7.62 21.85
CA LEU A 59 0.77 -6.27 22.03
C LEU A 59 -0.16 -5.22 21.43
N GLU A 60 -0.66 -5.44 20.22
CA GLU A 60 -1.67 -4.57 19.59
C GLU A 60 -2.93 -4.49 20.46
N TRP A 61 -3.45 -5.63 20.92
CA TRP A 61 -4.62 -5.68 21.79
C TRP A 61 -4.38 -4.98 23.14
N LEU A 62 -3.20 -5.11 23.73
CA LEU A 62 -2.88 -4.35 24.96
C LEU A 62 -2.73 -2.85 24.70
N TYR A 63 -2.21 -2.47 23.54
CA TYR A 63 -2.03 -1.07 23.14
C TYR A 63 -3.38 -0.39 22.88
N PHE A 64 -4.20 -0.94 21.97
CA PHE A 64 -5.50 -0.38 21.62
C PHE A 64 -6.53 -0.47 22.77
N GLY A 65 -6.36 -1.44 23.67
CA GLY A 65 -7.12 -1.50 24.92
C GLY A 65 -7.05 -0.21 25.75
N ARG A 66 -5.96 0.56 25.63
CA ARG A 66 -5.78 1.85 26.33
C ARG A 66 -6.64 2.98 25.77
N PHE A 67 -7.11 2.84 24.54
CA PHE A 67 -7.88 3.85 23.81
C PHE A 67 -9.38 3.52 23.73
N LEU A 68 -9.85 2.47 24.43
CA LEU A 68 -11.28 2.11 24.41
C LEU A 68 -12.21 3.22 24.91
N ASN A 69 -11.71 4.11 25.77
CA ASN A 69 -12.43 5.29 26.22
C ASN A 69 -12.65 6.33 25.11
N GLN A 70 -11.96 6.21 23.97
CA GLN A 70 -12.13 7.06 22.79
C GLN A 70 -13.18 6.51 21.80
N ASN A 71 -13.91 5.44 22.17
CA ASN A 71 -14.98 4.88 21.34
C ASN A 71 -16.26 5.73 21.39
N HIS A 72 -16.14 7.01 21.06
CA HIS A 72 -17.23 7.98 20.99
C HIS A 72 -17.10 8.78 19.69
N ARG A 73 -18.19 9.39 19.23
CA ARG A 73 -18.19 10.22 18.02
C ARG A 73 -17.49 11.57 18.27
N GLU A 74 -17.15 12.28 17.19
CA GLU A 74 -16.67 13.65 17.30
C GLU A 74 -17.73 14.54 17.98
N GLY A 75 -17.31 15.36 18.95
CA GLY A 75 -18.20 16.24 19.72
C GLY A 75 -19.00 15.56 20.83
N GLU A 76 -19.08 14.23 20.85
CA GLU A 76 -19.70 13.46 21.92
C GLU A 76 -18.67 13.04 22.97
N THR A 77 -19.07 12.97 24.24
CA THR A 77 -18.23 12.47 25.36
C THR A 77 -18.66 11.09 25.85
N GLU A 78 -19.84 10.62 25.42
CA GLU A 78 -20.39 9.33 25.82
C GLU A 78 -19.75 8.19 25.01
N VAL A 79 -19.17 7.22 25.72
CA VAL A 79 -18.52 6.06 25.11
C VAL A 79 -19.58 5.07 24.62
N LEU A 80 -19.57 4.77 23.33
CA LEU A 80 -20.48 3.84 22.70
C LEU A 80 -20.24 2.42 23.21
N PRO A 81 -21.30 1.64 23.48
CA PRO A 81 -21.19 0.28 24.00
C PRO A 81 -20.74 -0.75 22.94
N THR A 82 -20.66 -0.35 21.67
CA THR A 82 -20.31 -1.22 20.54
C THR A 82 -19.24 -0.59 19.67
N PHE A 83 -18.43 -1.41 18.98
CA PHE A 83 -17.43 -0.94 18.02
C PHE A 83 -18.03 -0.43 16.70
N GLY A 84 -19.22 -0.91 16.33
CA GLY A 84 -19.76 -0.67 14.99
C GLY A 84 -18.97 -1.42 13.90
N PRO A 85 -19.44 -1.36 12.64
CA PRO A 85 -18.84 -2.13 11.54
C PRO A 85 -17.46 -1.61 11.11
N GLY A 86 -17.23 -0.29 11.15
CA GLY A 86 -15.95 0.33 10.80
C GLY A 86 -14.83 -0.14 11.70
N ASN A 87 -14.91 0.15 13.01
CA ASN A 87 -13.87 -0.26 13.96
C ASN A 87 -13.69 -1.78 14.01
N SER A 88 -14.76 -2.57 13.78
CA SER A 88 -14.63 -4.03 13.71
C SER A 88 -13.76 -4.49 12.54
N LEU A 89 -13.83 -3.81 11.39
CA LEU A 89 -12.95 -4.08 10.24
C LEU A 89 -11.52 -3.63 10.52
N SER A 90 -11.32 -2.46 11.13
CA SER A 90 -9.97 -2.01 11.51
C SER A 90 -9.34 -2.95 12.54
N LEU A 91 -10.12 -3.50 13.48
CA LEU A 91 -9.64 -4.52 14.41
C LEU A 91 -9.31 -5.86 13.72
N LEU A 92 -10.15 -6.30 12.78
CA LEU A 92 -9.82 -7.45 11.92
C LEU A 92 -8.52 -7.23 11.14
N ARG A 93 -8.30 -6.01 10.64
CA ARG A 93 -7.06 -5.61 9.97
C ARG A 93 -5.86 -5.79 10.89
N GLY A 94 -5.94 -5.37 12.16
CA GLY A 94 -4.91 -5.64 13.16
C GLY A 94 -4.58 -7.14 13.28
N THR A 95 -5.60 -8.00 13.40
CA THR A 95 -5.40 -9.46 13.42
C THR A 95 -4.68 -9.97 12.17
N LEU A 96 -5.05 -9.48 10.98
CA LEU A 96 -4.38 -9.84 9.72
C LEU A 96 -2.93 -9.36 9.68
N LEU A 97 -2.64 -8.15 10.17
CA LEU A 97 -1.28 -7.61 10.26
C LEU A 97 -0.41 -8.45 11.21
N ALA A 98 -0.95 -8.87 12.36
CA ALA A 98 -0.26 -9.79 13.25
C ALA A 98 0.04 -11.14 12.58
N MET A 99 -0.89 -11.67 11.78
CA MET A 99 -0.67 -12.89 10.99
C MET A 99 0.40 -12.73 9.91
N ILE A 100 0.50 -11.55 9.28
CA ILE A 100 1.58 -11.21 8.34
C ILE A 100 2.91 -11.10 9.09
N ALA A 101 2.92 -10.45 10.26
CA ALA A 101 4.10 -10.32 11.10
C ALA A 101 4.63 -11.69 11.57
N GLY A 102 3.77 -12.71 11.70
CA GLY A 102 4.17 -14.10 11.94
C GLY A 102 5.19 -14.65 10.93
N PHE A 103 5.23 -14.14 9.70
CA PHE A 103 6.20 -14.55 8.69
C PHE A 103 7.58 -13.89 8.87
N LEU A 104 7.72 -12.91 9.77
CA LEU A 104 9.01 -12.34 10.12
C LEU A 104 9.91 -13.40 10.75
N PHE A 105 11.21 -13.28 10.48
CA PHE A 105 12.25 -14.22 10.89
C PHE A 105 12.12 -15.64 10.31
N LEU A 106 11.21 -15.87 9.37
CA LEU A 106 11.09 -17.12 8.62
C LEU A 106 11.55 -16.93 7.17
N PRO A 107 12.19 -17.95 6.55
CA PRO A 107 12.42 -17.91 5.11
C PRO A 107 11.10 -17.82 4.36
N ARG A 108 11.12 -17.27 3.14
CA ARG A 108 9.93 -17.22 2.28
C ARG A 108 9.38 -18.64 2.09
N PRO A 109 8.10 -18.90 2.41
CA PRO A 109 7.49 -20.20 2.18
C PRO A 109 7.54 -20.58 0.70
N LEU A 110 7.47 -21.88 0.41
CA LEU A 110 7.46 -22.40 -0.96
C LEU A 110 6.04 -22.75 -1.42
N GLY A 111 5.86 -22.86 -2.73
CA GLY A 111 4.58 -23.27 -3.33
C GLY A 111 3.44 -22.28 -3.05
N LEU A 112 2.24 -22.80 -2.81
CA LEU A 112 1.04 -21.97 -2.58
C LEU A 112 1.13 -21.14 -1.29
N LEU A 113 1.86 -21.63 -0.26
CA LEU A 113 2.05 -20.89 0.99
C LEU A 113 2.85 -19.60 0.80
N ALA A 114 3.66 -19.49 -0.26
CA ALA A 114 4.41 -18.28 -0.59
C ALA A 114 3.49 -17.08 -0.88
N TRP A 115 2.24 -17.35 -1.28
CA TRP A 115 1.20 -16.33 -1.49
C TRP A 115 0.49 -15.89 -0.20
N GLY A 116 0.72 -16.58 0.92
CA GLY A 116 0.06 -16.31 2.20
C GLY A 116 0.17 -14.85 2.65
N PRO A 117 1.39 -14.27 2.77
CA PRO A 117 1.56 -12.87 3.14
C PRO A 117 0.85 -11.90 2.19
N ALA A 118 0.95 -12.13 0.89
CA ALA A 118 0.30 -11.31 -0.13
C ALA A 118 -1.23 -11.37 -0.01
N ALA A 119 -1.81 -12.57 0.14
CA ALA A 119 -3.25 -12.76 0.29
C ALA A 119 -3.78 -12.08 1.56
N LEU A 120 -3.08 -12.23 2.69
CA LEU A 120 -3.43 -11.57 3.94
C LEU A 120 -3.39 -10.05 3.80
N TYR A 121 -2.36 -9.50 3.15
CA TYR A 121 -2.21 -8.06 2.98
C TYR A 121 -3.25 -7.49 2.00
N ILE A 122 -3.56 -8.20 0.91
CA ILE A 122 -4.66 -7.86 0.01
C ILE A 122 -5.98 -7.76 0.78
N ILE A 123 -6.31 -8.77 1.60
CA ILE A 123 -7.55 -8.75 2.39
C ILE A 123 -7.53 -7.55 3.35
N SER A 124 -6.40 -7.28 4.00
CA SER A 124 -6.20 -6.10 4.86
C SER A 124 -6.47 -4.78 4.13
N ASP A 125 -5.86 -4.57 2.96
CA ASP A 125 -6.04 -3.37 2.14
C ASP A 125 -7.49 -3.22 1.66
N PHE A 126 -8.15 -4.33 1.32
CA PHE A 126 -9.58 -4.30 0.98
C PHE A 126 -10.43 -3.91 2.19
N THR A 127 -10.13 -4.39 3.39
CA THR A 127 -10.91 -4.03 4.59
C THR A 127 -10.81 -2.54 4.93
N ASP A 128 -9.64 -1.92 4.75
CA ASP A 128 -9.43 -0.47 4.89
C ASP A 128 -10.36 0.32 3.96
N PHE A 129 -10.46 -0.08 2.70
CA PHE A 129 -11.33 0.62 1.76
C PHE A 129 -12.81 0.65 2.21
N PHE A 130 -13.27 -0.39 2.90
CA PHE A 130 -14.66 -0.51 3.34
C PHE A 130 -14.94 0.09 4.72
N ASP A 131 -13.96 0.17 5.62
CA ASP A 131 -14.21 0.59 7.01
C ASP A 131 -14.73 2.03 7.10
N GLY A 132 -14.15 2.97 6.35
CA GLY A 132 -14.56 4.36 6.34
C GLY A 132 -15.91 4.55 5.65
N TYR A 133 -16.23 3.71 4.65
CA TYR A 133 -17.55 3.73 4.03
C TYR A 133 -18.63 3.25 5.01
N LEU A 134 -18.37 2.15 5.72
CA LEU A 134 -19.30 1.56 6.68
C LEU A 134 -19.44 2.41 7.93
N ALA A 135 -18.36 3.02 8.43
CA ALA A 135 -18.39 3.93 9.57
C ALA A 135 -19.30 5.13 9.30
N ARG A 136 -19.18 5.76 8.12
CA ARG A 136 -20.05 6.88 7.72
C ARG A 136 -21.49 6.44 7.53
N ARG A 137 -21.72 5.32 6.83
CA ARG A 137 -23.07 4.81 6.56
C ARG A 137 -23.81 4.39 7.84
N ALA A 138 -23.09 3.86 8.82
CA ALA A 138 -23.64 3.47 10.11
C ALA A 138 -23.72 4.62 11.12
N ASN A 139 -23.32 5.84 10.74
CA ASN A 139 -23.14 6.98 11.64
C ASN A 139 -22.36 6.59 12.91
N HIS A 140 -21.23 5.91 12.72
CA HIS A 140 -20.42 5.29 13.77
C HIS A 140 -18.92 5.56 13.54
N ALA A 141 -18.59 6.75 13.01
CA ALA A 141 -17.23 7.27 12.99
C ALA A 141 -16.85 7.68 14.43
N THR A 142 -15.70 7.20 14.92
CA THR A 142 -15.27 7.38 16.31
C THR A 142 -13.78 7.73 16.38
N ARG A 143 -13.37 8.42 17.44
CA ARG A 143 -11.94 8.74 17.66
C ARG A 143 -11.06 7.50 17.85
N LEU A 144 -11.61 6.43 18.44
CA LEU A 144 -10.95 5.13 18.48
C LEU A 144 -10.70 4.59 17.07
N GLY A 145 -11.69 4.69 16.18
CA GLY A 145 -11.57 4.26 14.79
C GLY A 145 -10.46 5.01 14.05
N GLU A 146 -10.39 6.33 14.22
CA GLU A 146 -9.31 7.14 13.65
C GLU A 146 -7.92 6.73 14.18
N THR A 147 -7.81 6.47 15.48
CA THR A 147 -6.55 6.03 16.11
C THR A 147 -6.12 4.66 15.60
N LEU A 148 -7.07 3.70 15.54
CA LEU A 148 -6.85 2.38 14.96
C LEU A 148 -6.36 2.50 13.53
N ASP A 149 -7.05 3.29 12.72
CA ASP A 149 -6.75 3.45 11.30
C ASP A 149 -5.32 3.99 11.09
N MET A 150 -5.02 5.09 11.77
CA MET A 150 -3.74 5.79 11.65
C MET A 150 -2.53 4.94 12.09
N ASP A 151 -2.69 4.16 13.17
CA ASP A 151 -1.60 3.36 13.73
C ASP A 151 -1.44 2.02 13.00
N LEU A 152 -2.53 1.33 12.69
CA LEU A 152 -2.48 0.05 11.97
C LEU A 152 -1.95 0.22 10.54
N ASP A 153 -2.27 1.31 9.85
CA ASP A 153 -1.71 1.60 8.52
C ASP A 153 -0.20 1.68 8.55
N SER A 154 0.33 2.40 9.54
CA SER A 154 1.77 2.57 9.69
C SER A 154 2.48 1.30 10.09
N LEU A 155 1.86 0.51 10.98
CA LEU A 155 2.33 -0.81 11.36
C LEU A 155 2.35 -1.75 10.16
N GLY A 156 1.29 -1.74 9.34
CA GLY A 156 1.17 -2.57 8.15
C GLY A 156 2.27 -2.28 7.15
N VAL A 157 2.49 -1.01 6.82
CA VAL A 157 3.63 -0.58 5.98
C VAL A 157 4.96 -1.05 6.57
N PHE A 158 5.15 -0.90 7.88
CA PHE A 158 6.38 -1.29 8.57
C PHE A 158 6.64 -2.80 8.49
N VAL A 159 5.66 -3.63 8.83
CA VAL A 159 5.75 -5.09 8.79
C VAL A 159 6.02 -5.58 7.36
N VAL A 160 5.31 -5.04 6.36
CA VAL A 160 5.43 -5.48 4.96
C VAL A 160 6.78 -5.09 4.37
N VAL A 161 7.31 -3.90 4.70
CA VAL A 161 8.65 -3.48 4.27
C VAL A 161 9.72 -4.38 4.91
N LEU A 162 9.64 -4.65 6.21
CA LEU A 162 10.57 -5.57 6.88
C LEU A 162 10.54 -6.95 6.25
N LEU A 163 9.35 -7.50 6.01
CA LEU A 163 9.18 -8.81 5.40
C LEU A 163 9.75 -8.85 3.97
N SER A 164 9.52 -7.79 3.20
CA SER A 164 10.03 -7.66 1.83
C SER A 164 11.56 -7.53 1.78
N ILE A 165 12.17 -6.84 2.74
CA ILE A 165 13.64 -6.77 2.90
C ILE A 165 14.19 -8.14 3.29
N GLN A 166 13.56 -8.82 4.26
CA GLN A 166 13.95 -10.17 4.68
C GLN A 166 13.90 -11.18 3.53
N TYR A 167 12.92 -11.07 2.64
CA TYR A 167 12.80 -11.91 1.45
C TYR A 167 13.73 -11.48 0.30
N GLY A 168 14.57 -10.45 0.50
CA GLY A 168 15.50 -9.94 -0.51
C GLY A 168 14.82 -9.20 -1.68
N VAL A 169 13.52 -8.91 -1.56
CA VAL A 169 12.72 -8.26 -2.61
C VAL A 169 12.92 -6.75 -2.61
N LEU A 170 13.02 -6.15 -1.44
CA LEU A 170 13.33 -4.72 -1.26
C LEU A 170 14.73 -4.52 -0.70
N PRO A 171 15.41 -3.43 -1.09
CA PRO A 171 16.70 -3.06 -0.50
C PRO A 171 16.52 -2.49 0.92
N TRP A 172 17.52 -2.66 1.77
CA TRP A 172 17.46 -2.27 3.19
C TRP A 172 17.14 -0.78 3.42
N TRP A 173 17.59 0.10 2.52
CA TRP A 173 17.35 1.55 2.63
C TRP A 173 15.86 1.90 2.48
N TYR A 174 15.04 1.02 1.91
CA TYR A 174 13.60 1.24 1.80
C TYR A 174 12.90 1.28 3.18
N LEU A 175 13.57 0.78 4.22
CA LEU A 175 13.10 0.87 5.61
C LEU A 175 12.81 2.32 6.04
N SER A 176 13.49 3.32 5.46
CA SER A 176 13.22 4.72 5.78
C SER A 176 11.79 5.16 5.42
N VAL A 177 11.17 4.53 4.41
CA VAL A 177 9.76 4.79 4.05
C VAL A 177 8.83 4.31 5.16
N ALA A 178 9.06 3.10 5.66
CA ALA A 178 8.31 2.55 6.78
C ALA A 178 8.50 3.36 8.08
N LEU A 179 9.68 3.90 8.29
CA LEU A 179 9.98 4.75 9.44
C LEU A 179 9.48 6.19 9.33
N ALA A 180 9.08 6.63 8.14
CA ALA A 180 8.79 8.04 7.85
C ALA A 180 7.74 8.64 8.81
N ARG A 181 6.60 7.97 9.03
CA ARG A 181 5.58 8.44 9.97
C ARG A 181 6.12 8.52 11.41
N TYR A 182 6.82 7.50 11.88
CA TYR A 182 7.36 7.48 13.24
C TYR A 182 8.37 8.62 13.43
N LEU A 183 9.22 8.87 12.44
CA LEU A 183 10.13 10.00 12.41
C LEU A 183 9.40 11.35 12.36
N PHE A 184 8.28 11.44 11.64
CA PHE A 184 7.45 12.64 11.57
C PHE A 184 6.83 12.98 12.93
N VAL A 185 6.18 12.01 13.56
CA VAL A 185 5.56 12.16 14.90
C VAL A 185 6.62 12.46 15.95
N PHE A 186 7.75 11.76 15.92
CA PHE A 186 8.90 12.03 16.78
C PHE A 186 9.42 13.46 16.59
N GLY A 187 9.52 13.91 15.33
CA GLY A 187 9.93 15.26 14.99
C GLY A 187 8.99 16.33 15.54
N ILE A 188 7.67 16.14 15.43
CA ILE A 188 6.66 17.03 16.02
C ILE A 188 6.86 17.08 17.54
N TRP A 189 6.89 15.92 18.20
CA TRP A 189 7.08 15.82 19.65
C TRP A 189 8.37 16.53 20.11
N TRP A 190 9.47 16.36 19.39
CA TRP A 190 10.74 17.00 19.68
C TRP A 190 10.68 18.53 19.58
N ARG A 191 9.98 19.05 18.55
CA ARG A 191 9.75 20.49 18.39
C ARG A 191 8.85 21.05 19.49
N THR A 192 7.77 20.35 19.84
CA THR A 192 6.90 20.73 20.95
C THR A 192 7.67 20.83 22.26
N ARG A 193 8.58 19.88 22.52
CA ARG A 193 9.44 19.91 23.71
C ARG A 193 10.46 21.06 23.75
N ARG A 194 10.72 21.69 22.60
CA ARG A 194 11.64 22.82 22.46
C ARG A 194 10.91 24.14 22.25
N ASP A 195 9.59 24.17 22.45
CA ASP A 195 8.74 25.34 22.21
C ASP A 195 8.91 25.94 20.81
N LEU A 196 9.25 25.10 19.83
CA LEU A 196 9.38 25.52 18.44
C LEU A 196 7.99 25.54 17.78
N PRO A 197 7.71 26.51 16.89
CA PRO A 197 6.42 26.59 16.21
C PRO A 197 6.21 25.35 15.34
N ILE A 198 4.97 24.87 15.33
CA ILE A 198 4.48 23.76 14.51
C ILE A 198 3.30 24.31 13.72
N TYR A 199 3.39 24.22 12.41
CA TYR A 199 2.36 24.69 11.50
C TYR A 199 1.52 23.53 11.00
N ASP A 200 0.24 23.79 10.74
CA ASP A 200 -0.65 22.77 10.22
C ASP A 200 -0.31 22.38 8.77
N LEU A 201 -0.45 21.09 8.49
CA LEU A 201 -0.29 20.56 7.14
C LEU A 201 -1.47 20.97 6.27
N ARG A 202 -1.17 21.60 5.12
CA ARG A 202 -2.21 21.94 4.13
C ARG A 202 -2.85 20.66 3.59
N PRO A 203 -4.17 20.61 3.42
CA PRO A 203 -4.83 19.48 2.76
C PRO A 203 -4.22 19.28 1.36
N SER A 204 -3.91 18.03 1.02
CA SER A 204 -3.35 17.71 -0.28
C SER A 204 -3.82 16.35 -0.76
N THR A 205 -4.52 16.34 -1.89
CA THR A 205 -5.02 15.14 -2.56
C THR A 205 -3.87 14.23 -3.04
N SER A 206 -2.71 14.80 -3.37
CA SER A 206 -1.56 14.04 -3.86
C SER A 206 -1.00 13.09 -2.80
N ARG A 207 -1.00 13.49 -1.51
CA ARG A 207 -0.58 12.64 -0.39
C ARG A 207 -1.39 11.34 -0.34
N ARG A 208 -2.70 11.45 -0.50
CA ARG A 208 -3.61 10.29 -0.50
C ARG A 208 -3.36 9.36 -1.69
N VAL A 209 -3.12 9.92 -2.87
CA VAL A 209 -2.81 9.12 -4.07
C VAL A 209 -1.47 8.40 -3.91
N ILE A 210 -0.43 9.10 -3.46
CA ILE A 210 0.89 8.51 -3.24
C ILE A 210 0.81 7.41 -2.20
N ALA A 211 0.10 7.61 -1.08
CA ALA A 211 -0.09 6.59 -0.05
C ALA A 211 -0.81 5.34 -0.60
N GLY A 212 -1.89 5.50 -1.38
CA GLY A 212 -2.59 4.36 -1.98
C GLY A 212 -1.74 3.61 -3.02
N LEU A 213 -0.96 4.34 -3.83
CA LEU A 213 -0.01 3.73 -4.77
C LEU A 213 1.12 3.00 -4.02
N GLN A 214 1.57 3.56 -2.90
CA GLN A 214 2.58 2.96 -2.03
C GLN A 214 2.08 1.64 -1.43
N MET A 215 0.85 1.60 -0.92
CA MET A 215 0.22 0.38 -0.43
C MET A 215 0.18 -0.68 -1.54
N GLY A 216 -0.36 -0.35 -2.72
CA GLY A 216 -0.41 -1.28 -3.84
C GLY A 216 0.97 -1.79 -4.30
N PHE A 217 2.01 -0.94 -4.25
CA PHE A 217 3.38 -1.35 -4.50
C PHE A 217 3.88 -2.38 -3.47
N LEU A 218 3.65 -2.13 -2.18
CA LEU A 218 4.03 -3.05 -1.10
C LEU A 218 3.29 -4.38 -1.22
N THR A 219 2.02 -4.38 -1.60
CA THR A 219 1.25 -5.58 -1.92
C THR A 219 1.90 -6.40 -3.03
N ALA A 220 2.36 -5.74 -4.10
CA ALA A 220 3.09 -6.41 -5.17
C ALA A 220 4.43 -6.98 -4.70
N MET A 221 5.17 -6.32 -3.80
CA MET A 221 6.44 -6.85 -3.28
C MET A 221 6.29 -8.16 -2.50
N LEU A 222 5.09 -8.44 -1.98
CA LEU A 222 4.79 -9.72 -1.34
C LEU A 222 4.52 -10.85 -2.34
N PHE A 223 4.33 -10.56 -3.63
CA PHE A 223 4.09 -11.60 -4.64
C PHE A 223 5.36 -12.46 -4.80
N PRO A 224 5.25 -13.79 -4.70
CA PRO A 224 6.42 -14.67 -4.76
C PRO A 224 7.05 -14.72 -6.15
N VAL A 225 6.34 -14.25 -7.18
CA VAL A 225 6.81 -14.18 -8.57
C VAL A 225 7.62 -12.92 -8.90
N LEU A 226 7.74 -11.97 -7.95
CA LEU A 226 8.53 -10.76 -8.10
C LEU A 226 9.81 -10.82 -7.27
N GLY A 227 10.90 -10.32 -7.86
CA GLY A 227 12.21 -10.20 -7.23
C GLY A 227 13.14 -9.24 -8.00
N PRO A 228 14.38 -9.07 -7.53
CA PRO A 228 15.38 -8.26 -8.22
C PRO A 228 15.69 -8.81 -9.63
N PRO A 229 16.07 -7.95 -10.60
CA PRO A 229 16.35 -6.52 -10.46
C PRO A 229 15.10 -5.60 -10.51
N ALA A 230 13.95 -6.12 -10.93
CA ALA A 230 12.75 -5.31 -11.15
C ALA A 230 12.23 -4.62 -9.88
N THR A 231 12.25 -5.33 -8.76
CA THR A 231 11.73 -4.82 -7.49
C THR A 231 12.61 -3.71 -6.91
N TYR A 232 13.92 -3.73 -7.18
CA TYR A 232 14.83 -2.65 -6.79
C TYR A 232 14.64 -1.40 -7.66
N LEU A 233 14.39 -1.58 -8.96
CA LEU A 233 13.99 -0.48 -9.82
C LEU A 233 12.66 0.14 -9.36
N GLY A 234 11.66 -0.70 -9.09
CA GLY A 234 10.40 -0.26 -8.50
C GLY A 234 10.59 0.48 -7.18
N ALA A 235 11.44 -0.04 -6.29
CA ALA A 235 11.78 0.61 -5.02
C ALA A 235 12.28 2.05 -5.25
N VAL A 236 13.22 2.28 -6.18
CA VAL A 236 13.70 3.64 -6.46
C VAL A 236 12.56 4.54 -6.97
N LEU A 237 11.74 4.04 -7.89
CA LEU A 237 10.69 4.84 -8.53
C LEU A 237 9.53 5.21 -7.59
N PHE A 238 9.22 4.38 -6.59
CA PHE A 238 8.23 4.68 -5.56
C PHE A 238 8.81 5.47 -4.37
N PHE A 239 10.07 5.22 -4.03
CA PHE A 239 10.78 5.94 -2.99
C PHE A 239 10.90 7.44 -3.28
N LEU A 240 11.34 7.81 -4.49
CA LEU A 240 11.61 9.20 -4.86
C LEU A 240 10.41 10.15 -4.65
N PRO A 241 9.22 9.91 -5.25
CA PRO A 241 8.08 10.79 -5.04
C PRO A 241 7.60 10.81 -3.59
N PHE A 242 7.66 9.67 -2.89
CA PHE A 242 7.32 9.59 -1.47
C PHE A 242 8.26 10.46 -0.62
N SER A 243 9.57 10.31 -0.78
CA SER A 243 10.58 11.05 -0.01
C SER A 243 10.57 12.54 -0.28
N ILE A 244 10.35 12.95 -1.54
CA ILE A 244 10.18 14.36 -1.89
C ILE A 244 8.94 14.94 -1.20
N GLY A 245 7.80 14.23 -1.25
CA GLY A 245 6.57 14.64 -0.58
C GLY A 245 6.75 14.73 0.94
N PHE A 246 7.37 13.72 1.54
CA PHE A 246 7.66 13.69 2.97
C PHE A 246 8.56 14.86 3.42
N LEU A 247 9.63 15.13 2.66
CA LEU A 247 10.53 16.24 2.97
C LEU A 247 9.81 17.59 2.84
N TYR A 248 8.99 17.75 1.81
CA TYR A 248 8.18 18.94 1.62
C TYR A 248 7.20 19.15 2.79
N ASP A 249 6.48 18.10 3.20
CA ASP A 249 5.57 18.12 4.34
C ASP A 249 6.30 18.51 5.64
N TRP A 250 7.50 17.98 5.86
CA TRP A 250 8.32 18.33 7.03
C TRP A 250 8.81 19.79 6.99
N LEU A 251 9.23 20.29 5.83
CA LEU A 251 9.64 21.68 5.66
C LEU A 251 8.48 22.66 5.87
N GLN A 252 7.26 22.26 5.51
CA GLN A 252 6.06 23.01 5.79
C GLN A 252 5.75 23.06 7.29
N VAL A 253 5.69 21.91 7.96
CA VAL A 253 5.39 21.82 9.41
C VAL A 253 6.43 22.56 10.25
N SER A 254 7.69 22.56 9.82
CA SER A 254 8.77 23.26 10.51
C SER A 254 8.82 24.78 10.25
N GLY A 255 7.97 25.30 9.36
CA GLY A 255 7.88 26.72 9.02
C GLY A 255 8.96 27.22 8.06
N VAL A 256 9.76 26.32 7.47
CA VAL A 256 10.81 26.68 6.51
C VAL A 256 10.20 27.08 5.17
N VAL A 257 9.16 26.38 4.73
CA VAL A 257 8.43 26.69 3.49
C VAL A 257 7.18 27.50 3.84
N GLN A 258 7.14 28.73 3.34
CA GLN A 258 6.00 29.65 3.46
C GLN A 258 5.02 29.46 2.30
N GLU A 259 3.88 30.18 2.34
CA GLU A 259 2.93 30.19 1.23
C GLU A 259 3.61 30.69 -0.06
N PRO A 260 3.46 29.96 -1.18
CA PRO A 260 3.95 30.44 -2.45
C PRO A 260 3.19 31.72 -2.81
N SER A 261 3.90 32.75 -3.24
CA SER A 261 3.30 33.94 -3.84
C SER A 261 2.34 33.56 -4.98
N GLU A 262 1.36 34.40 -5.29
CA GLU A 262 0.41 34.12 -6.39
C GLU A 262 1.12 33.75 -7.71
N GLN A 263 2.25 34.39 -7.99
CA GLN A 263 3.03 34.10 -9.19
C GLN A 263 3.66 32.71 -9.13
N GLN A 264 4.23 32.32 -7.99
CA GLN A 264 4.77 30.96 -7.78
C GLN A 264 3.66 29.91 -7.88
N ALA A 265 2.49 30.14 -7.28
CA ALA A 265 1.35 29.25 -7.37
C ALA A 265 0.88 29.06 -8.84
N LYS A 266 0.79 30.15 -9.61
CA LYS A 266 0.47 30.09 -11.06
C LYS A 266 1.50 29.29 -11.83
N TRP A 267 2.80 29.44 -11.54
CA TRP A 267 3.86 28.67 -12.17
C TRP A 267 3.79 27.18 -11.83
N ILE A 268 3.61 26.84 -10.54
CA ILE A 268 3.46 25.46 -10.07
C ILE A 268 2.27 24.80 -10.76
N ASN A 269 1.12 25.47 -10.81
CA ASN A 269 -0.08 24.95 -11.48
C ASN A 269 0.14 24.75 -12.99
N ARG A 270 0.87 25.64 -13.68
CA ARG A 270 1.22 25.43 -15.09
C ARG A 270 2.08 24.19 -15.29
N ILE A 271 3.13 24.02 -14.47
CA ILE A 271 4.01 22.86 -14.53
C ILE A 271 3.22 21.58 -14.26
N TRP A 272 2.36 21.59 -13.23
CA TRP A 272 1.53 20.44 -12.88
C TRP A 272 0.53 20.08 -13.99
N ASN A 273 -0.15 21.07 -14.57
CA ASN A 273 -1.06 20.86 -15.70
C ASN A 273 -0.34 20.31 -16.94
N PHE A 274 0.90 20.75 -17.17
CA PHE A 274 1.72 20.20 -18.24
C PHE A 274 2.14 18.75 -17.94
N ALA A 275 2.63 18.50 -16.73
CA ALA A 275 3.09 17.19 -16.28
C ALA A 275 1.97 16.15 -16.18
N THR A 276 0.73 16.53 -15.86
CA THR A 276 -0.42 15.61 -15.83
C THR A 276 -1.12 15.52 -17.19
N GLY A 277 -0.99 16.54 -18.04
CA GLY A 277 -1.62 16.59 -19.36
C GLY A 277 -0.77 15.95 -20.47
N TRP A 278 0.39 16.53 -20.76
CA TRP A 278 1.21 16.20 -21.94
C TRP A 278 2.20 15.08 -21.68
N LEU A 279 2.88 15.09 -20.53
CA LEU A 279 3.92 14.11 -20.23
C LEU A 279 3.42 12.65 -20.34
N PRO A 280 2.25 12.26 -19.79
CA PRO A 280 1.76 10.89 -19.96
C PRO A 280 1.49 10.56 -21.43
N THR A 281 1.04 11.53 -22.23
CA THR A 281 0.80 11.31 -23.67
C THR A 281 2.09 10.98 -24.40
N VAL A 282 3.17 11.72 -24.13
CA VAL A 282 4.50 11.45 -24.68
C VAL A 282 5.04 10.09 -24.22
N LEU A 283 4.87 9.76 -22.94
CA LEU A 283 5.28 8.46 -22.39
C LEU A 283 4.53 7.28 -23.03
N ARG A 284 3.22 7.41 -23.30
CA ARG A 284 2.45 6.39 -24.03
C ARG A 284 3.00 6.17 -25.43
N ILE A 285 3.38 7.23 -26.15
CA ILE A 285 4.01 7.11 -27.48
C ILE A 285 5.35 6.37 -27.36
N ALA A 286 6.18 6.73 -26.38
CA ALA A 286 7.45 6.04 -26.14
C ALA A 286 7.25 4.55 -25.82
N ILE A 287 6.26 4.22 -24.98
CA ILE A 287 5.88 2.83 -24.69
C ILE A 287 5.48 2.11 -25.97
N VAL A 288 4.59 2.68 -26.79
CA VAL A 288 4.16 2.06 -28.05
C VAL A 288 5.35 1.77 -28.97
N VAL A 289 6.27 2.73 -29.13
CA VAL A 289 7.48 2.55 -29.95
C VAL A 289 8.34 1.40 -29.41
N VAL A 290 8.56 1.35 -28.10
CA VAL A 290 9.36 0.30 -27.45
C VAL A 290 8.68 -1.07 -27.54
N LEU A 291 7.37 -1.14 -27.34
CA LEU A 291 6.62 -2.40 -27.45
C LEU A 291 6.56 -2.90 -28.90
N ILE A 292 6.41 -2.03 -29.89
CA ILE A 292 6.51 -2.42 -31.32
C ILE A 292 7.89 -3.00 -31.62
N TYR A 293 8.95 -2.38 -31.08
CA TYR A 293 10.30 -2.91 -31.19
C TYR A 293 10.41 -4.32 -30.58
N PHE A 294 9.86 -4.55 -29.38
CA PHE A 294 9.81 -5.88 -28.78
C PHE A 294 9.02 -6.89 -29.61
N LEU A 295 7.83 -6.53 -30.10
CA LEU A 295 7.02 -7.38 -30.96
C LEU A 295 7.76 -7.79 -32.24
N ARG A 296 8.59 -6.89 -32.79
CA ARG A 296 9.46 -7.19 -33.95
C ARG A 296 10.59 -8.16 -33.59
N TYR A 297 11.14 -8.08 -32.39
CA TYR A 297 12.17 -9.00 -31.89
C TYR A 297 11.60 -10.39 -31.55
N VAL A 298 10.31 -10.46 -31.21
CA VAL A 298 9.58 -11.72 -31.01
C VAL A 298 9.09 -12.24 -32.37
N THR A 299 10.02 -12.57 -33.27
CA THR A 299 9.71 -13.49 -34.37
C THR A 299 9.39 -14.85 -33.75
N PHE A 300 8.16 -15.31 -33.91
CA PHE A 300 7.62 -16.65 -33.59
C PHE A 300 8.61 -17.58 -32.87
N VAL A 301 8.40 -17.75 -31.56
CA VAL A 301 9.05 -18.76 -30.72
C VAL A 301 10.53 -18.92 -31.07
N ASN A 302 11.34 -17.90 -30.80
CA ASN A 302 12.79 -18.03 -30.92
C ASN A 302 13.22 -19.28 -30.10
N PRO A 303 13.76 -20.34 -30.73
CA PRO A 303 14.08 -21.59 -30.04
C PRO A 303 14.98 -21.36 -28.82
N ASN A 304 15.90 -20.40 -28.92
CA ASN A 304 16.82 -20.03 -27.84
C ASN A 304 16.11 -19.41 -26.63
N ARG A 305 14.88 -18.90 -26.79
CA ARG A 305 14.07 -18.41 -25.66
C ARG A 305 13.28 -19.53 -24.98
N LEU A 306 12.90 -20.59 -25.69
CA LEU A 306 12.27 -21.77 -25.06
C LEU A 306 13.22 -22.38 -24.00
N ASP A 307 14.52 -22.41 -24.30
CA ASP A 307 15.56 -22.92 -23.41
C ASP A 307 15.74 -22.10 -22.12
N VAL A 308 15.35 -20.81 -22.11
CA VAL A 308 15.39 -19.96 -20.91
C VAL A 308 14.25 -20.30 -19.94
N PHE A 309 13.09 -20.72 -20.47
CA PHE A 309 11.88 -20.97 -19.68
C PHE A 309 11.68 -22.45 -19.34
N ALA A 310 12.14 -23.38 -20.18
CA ALA A 310 11.98 -24.82 -20.00
C ALA A 310 12.59 -25.39 -18.69
N PRO A 311 13.78 -24.96 -18.23
CA PRO A 311 14.38 -25.47 -16.99
C PRO A 311 13.69 -24.98 -15.70
N ARG A 312 12.79 -23.99 -15.80
CA ARG A 312 12.23 -23.27 -14.64
C ARG A 312 10.79 -23.69 -14.29
N GLY A 313 10.36 -24.87 -14.75
CA GLY A 313 9.08 -25.46 -14.36
C GLY A 313 7.84 -24.78 -14.94
N MET A 314 7.99 -24.00 -16.03
CA MET A 314 6.84 -23.40 -16.70
C MET A 314 6.04 -24.45 -17.48
N PRO A 315 4.70 -24.47 -17.35
CA PRO A 315 3.86 -25.35 -18.15
C PRO A 315 3.94 -24.91 -19.62
N ASN A 316 4.45 -25.81 -20.47
CA ASN A 316 4.60 -25.65 -21.92
C ASN A 316 5.17 -24.27 -22.33
N PRO A 317 6.51 -24.13 -22.48
CA PRO A 317 7.17 -22.86 -22.79
C PRO A 317 6.57 -22.10 -24.00
N SER A 318 6.07 -22.82 -25.01
CA SER A 318 5.42 -22.22 -26.18
C SER A 318 4.10 -21.52 -25.82
N VAL A 319 3.29 -22.13 -24.96
CA VAL A 319 2.03 -21.54 -24.46
C VAL A 319 2.33 -20.32 -23.60
N THR A 320 3.36 -20.40 -22.74
CA THR A 320 3.75 -19.29 -21.88
C THR A 320 4.21 -18.07 -22.69
N LEU A 321 5.05 -18.28 -23.70
CA LEU A 321 5.48 -17.22 -24.62
C LEU A 321 4.30 -16.60 -25.37
N PHE A 322 3.35 -17.42 -25.84
CA PHE A 322 2.13 -16.94 -26.48
C PHE A 322 1.30 -16.06 -25.55
N VAL A 323 1.08 -16.49 -24.29
CA VAL A 323 0.36 -15.70 -23.29
C VAL A 323 1.07 -14.37 -23.02
N PHE A 324 2.40 -14.39 -22.86
CA PHE A 324 3.18 -13.17 -22.67
C PHE A 324 3.05 -12.20 -23.84
N TRP A 325 3.05 -12.72 -25.07
CA TRP A 325 2.86 -11.92 -26.27
C TRP A 325 1.45 -11.31 -26.33
N VAL A 326 0.41 -12.07 -26.00
CA VAL A 326 -0.99 -11.57 -25.94
C VAL A 326 -1.10 -10.45 -24.90
N ILE A 327 -0.53 -10.62 -23.71
CA ILE A 327 -0.52 -9.59 -22.67
C ILE A 327 0.20 -8.33 -23.17
N GLU A 328 1.35 -8.48 -23.83
CA GLU A 328 2.13 -7.36 -24.36
C GLU A 328 1.38 -6.59 -25.46
N LEU A 329 0.68 -7.31 -26.34
CA LEU A 329 -0.19 -6.73 -27.36
C LEU A 329 -1.37 -5.97 -26.72
N LEU A 330 -2.00 -6.55 -25.69
CA LEU A 330 -3.09 -5.89 -24.96
C LEU A 330 -2.61 -4.61 -24.27
N ILE A 331 -1.44 -4.65 -23.60
CA ILE A 331 -0.83 -3.46 -23.00
C ILE A 331 -0.58 -2.39 -24.07
N LEU A 332 0.01 -2.76 -25.21
CA LEU A 332 0.27 -1.86 -26.32
C LEU A 332 -1.01 -1.16 -26.80
N ILE A 333 -2.07 -1.94 -27.07
CA ILE A 333 -3.33 -1.40 -27.59
C ILE A 333 -4.00 -0.51 -26.55
N VAL A 334 -4.21 -1.02 -25.34
CA VAL A 334 -5.00 -0.33 -24.30
C VAL A 334 -4.29 0.93 -23.83
N LEU A 335 -2.98 0.84 -23.56
CA LEU A 335 -2.19 1.98 -23.10
C LEU A 335 -1.93 2.97 -24.25
N GLY A 336 -1.72 2.50 -25.48
CA GLY A 336 -1.59 3.35 -26.66
C GLY A 336 -2.85 4.18 -26.95
N LEU A 337 -4.03 3.57 -26.79
CA LEU A 337 -5.33 4.23 -26.87
C LEU A 337 -5.63 5.13 -25.65
N GLY A 338 -4.87 4.99 -24.57
CA GLY A 338 -5.14 5.69 -23.32
C GLY A 338 -6.46 5.26 -22.69
N ALA A 339 -6.79 3.98 -22.74
CA ALA A 339 -7.96 3.45 -22.04
C ALA A 339 -7.50 2.87 -20.69
N ALA A 340 -8.07 3.34 -19.57
CA ALA A 340 -7.76 2.85 -18.22
C ALA A 340 -6.25 2.80 -17.88
N GLY A 341 -5.51 3.84 -18.29
CA GLY A 341 -4.05 3.86 -18.26
C GLY A 341 -3.41 3.56 -16.90
N ARG A 342 -4.01 3.93 -15.77
CA ARG A 342 -3.45 3.55 -14.44
C ARG A 342 -3.57 2.06 -14.20
N ILE A 343 -4.73 1.48 -14.47
CA ILE A 343 -4.98 0.04 -14.32
C ILE A 343 -4.04 -0.74 -15.24
N THR A 344 -3.93 -0.31 -16.50
CA THR A 344 -3.02 -0.93 -17.46
C THR A 344 -1.55 -0.77 -17.05
N ALA A 345 -1.15 0.36 -16.47
CA ALA A 345 0.20 0.55 -15.95
C ALA A 345 0.52 -0.39 -14.78
N ILE A 346 -0.43 -0.66 -13.87
CA ILE A 346 -0.26 -1.66 -12.79
C ILE A 346 -0.01 -3.04 -13.39
N VAL A 347 -0.87 -3.47 -14.33
CA VAL A 347 -0.73 -4.76 -15.01
C VAL A 347 0.61 -4.85 -15.73
N ALA A 348 1.00 -3.78 -16.43
CA ALA A 348 2.24 -3.72 -17.18
C ALA A 348 3.49 -3.74 -16.28
N LEU A 349 3.45 -3.12 -15.11
CA LEU A 349 4.53 -3.17 -14.11
C LEU A 349 4.70 -4.57 -13.54
N ILE A 350 3.61 -5.23 -13.15
CA ILE A 350 3.64 -6.61 -12.64
C ILE A 350 4.17 -7.54 -13.73
N TYR A 351 3.65 -7.43 -14.95
CA TYR A 351 4.09 -8.21 -16.10
C TYR A 351 5.58 -8.00 -16.41
N THR A 352 6.05 -6.75 -16.42
CA THR A 352 7.47 -6.43 -16.64
C THR A 352 8.34 -6.99 -15.52
N GLY A 353 7.88 -6.92 -14.27
CA GLY A 353 8.57 -7.49 -13.13
C GLY A 353 8.72 -9.01 -13.22
N ILE A 354 7.70 -9.71 -13.69
CA ILE A 354 7.74 -11.15 -13.96
C ILE A 354 8.74 -11.45 -15.10
N LYS A 355 8.71 -10.72 -16.22
CA LYS A 355 9.68 -10.94 -17.33
C LYS A 355 11.12 -10.76 -16.89
N LEU A 356 11.41 -9.77 -16.05
CA LEU A 356 12.75 -9.49 -15.55
C LEU A 356 13.30 -10.56 -14.59
N GLN A 357 12.49 -11.54 -14.17
CA GLN A 357 12.99 -12.77 -13.54
C GLN A 357 13.72 -13.68 -14.56
N PHE A 358 13.37 -13.57 -15.84
CA PHE A 358 13.85 -14.43 -16.92
C PHE A 358 14.74 -13.70 -17.92
N GLU A 359 14.61 -12.38 -18.01
CA GLU A 359 15.34 -11.54 -18.96
C GLU A 359 16.23 -10.52 -18.22
N PRO A 360 17.43 -10.20 -18.75
CA PRO A 360 18.28 -9.18 -18.17
C PRO A 360 17.66 -7.79 -18.31
N LEU A 361 17.95 -6.92 -17.33
CA LEU A 361 17.51 -5.53 -17.35
C LEU A 361 18.27 -4.74 -18.44
N THR A 362 17.60 -4.52 -19.57
CA THR A 362 18.10 -3.78 -20.74
C THR A 362 17.43 -2.41 -20.86
N TRP A 363 17.95 -1.53 -21.72
CA TRP A 363 17.41 -0.17 -21.90
C TRP A 363 15.90 -0.10 -22.22
N PRO A 364 15.27 -1.05 -22.96
CA PRO A 364 13.84 -1.01 -23.20
C PRO A 364 13.04 -1.20 -21.89
N TYR A 365 13.49 -2.11 -21.02
CA TYR A 365 12.84 -2.35 -19.72
C TYR A 365 12.98 -1.15 -18.78
N TRP A 366 14.06 -0.39 -18.86
CA TRP A 366 14.18 0.89 -18.15
C TRP A 366 13.11 1.87 -18.61
N ILE A 367 12.98 2.08 -19.93
CA ILE A 367 11.99 3.02 -20.49
C ILE A 367 10.58 2.59 -20.13
N LEU A 368 10.25 1.30 -20.30
CA LEU A 368 8.92 0.78 -19.98
C LEU A 368 8.60 0.96 -18.49
N THR A 369 9.48 0.52 -17.59
CA THR A 369 9.23 0.60 -16.14
C THR A 369 9.06 2.05 -15.68
N ILE A 370 9.96 2.95 -16.09
CA ILE A 370 9.87 4.38 -15.76
C ILE A 370 8.56 4.98 -16.31
N SER A 371 8.21 4.66 -17.56
CA SER A 371 7.03 5.21 -18.21
C SER A 371 5.74 4.70 -17.57
N TYR A 372 5.66 3.40 -17.25
CA TYR A 372 4.51 2.83 -16.55
C TYR A 372 4.35 3.43 -15.15
N THR A 373 5.44 3.55 -14.38
CA THR A 373 5.36 4.19 -13.06
C THR A 373 4.97 5.66 -13.17
N ALA A 374 5.50 6.40 -14.13
CA ALA A 374 5.11 7.80 -14.34
C ALA A 374 3.62 7.95 -14.73
N ILE A 375 3.09 7.09 -15.60
CA ILE A 375 1.65 7.05 -15.93
C ILE A 375 0.82 6.70 -14.69
N LEU A 376 1.30 5.79 -13.85
CA LEU A 376 0.62 5.42 -12.61
C LEU A 376 0.46 6.63 -11.66
N PHE A 377 1.53 7.43 -11.46
CA PHE A 377 1.49 8.64 -10.63
C PHE A 377 0.74 9.81 -11.28
N LEU A 378 1.00 10.09 -12.55
CA LEU A 378 0.52 11.29 -13.25
C LEU A 378 -0.87 11.12 -13.88
N GLY A 379 -1.34 9.88 -14.03
CA GLY A 379 -2.57 9.55 -14.74
C GLY A 379 -2.36 9.36 -16.25
N THR A 380 -3.47 9.27 -16.98
CA THR A 380 -3.46 8.76 -18.36
C THR A 380 -3.22 9.85 -19.43
N GLY A 381 -3.17 11.12 -19.04
CA GLY A 381 -2.87 12.26 -19.92
C GLY A 381 -4.09 12.84 -20.66
N LYS A 382 -3.94 14.00 -21.31
CA LYS A 382 -5.05 14.77 -21.91
C LYS A 382 -5.80 13.99 -23.01
N TYR A 383 -5.07 13.31 -23.89
CA TYR A 383 -5.61 12.66 -25.09
C TYR A 383 -5.93 11.18 -24.85
N ALA A 384 -6.54 10.85 -23.72
CA ALA A 384 -6.91 9.47 -23.40
C ALA A 384 -8.36 9.23 -23.78
N LEU A 385 -8.65 8.11 -24.45
CA LEU A 385 -10.00 7.78 -24.89
C LEU A 385 -10.94 7.43 -23.73
N TRP A 386 -10.42 6.84 -22.65
CA TRP A 386 -11.25 6.43 -21.52
C TRP A 386 -10.50 6.47 -20.19
N LYS A 387 -11.03 7.21 -19.21
CA LYS A 387 -10.39 7.48 -17.91
C LYS A 387 -11.32 7.17 -16.72
N PRO A 388 -11.67 5.89 -16.52
CA PRO A 388 -12.56 5.51 -15.41
C PRO A 388 -11.93 5.84 -14.05
N GLU A 389 -10.60 5.71 -13.91
CA GLU A 389 -9.88 6.05 -12.68
C GLU A 389 -9.96 7.54 -12.27
N ASP A 390 -9.86 8.48 -13.22
CA ASP A 390 -9.80 9.91 -12.91
C ASP A 390 -11.13 10.45 -12.38
N THR A 391 -12.26 9.90 -12.85
CA THR A 391 -13.61 10.28 -12.41
C THR A 391 -13.93 9.83 -10.98
N TRP A 392 -13.28 8.78 -10.48
CA TRP A 392 -13.37 8.35 -9.08
C TRP A 392 -12.63 9.31 -8.13
N HIS A 393 -11.49 9.85 -8.56
CA HIS A 393 -10.70 10.78 -7.75
C HIS A 393 -11.37 12.16 -7.62
N ILE A 394 -11.95 12.69 -8.69
CA ILE A 394 -12.63 14.00 -8.69
C ILE A 394 -13.90 13.98 -7.80
N ARG A 395 -14.68 12.89 -7.81
CA ARG A 395 -15.90 12.78 -6.98
C ARG A 395 -15.62 12.69 -5.48
N ARG A 396 -14.46 12.20 -5.05
CA ARG A 396 -14.06 12.18 -3.63
C ARG A 396 -13.43 13.51 -3.18
N GLY A 397 -12.68 14.19 -4.04
CA GLY A 397 -12.18 15.54 -3.78
C GLY A 397 -13.31 16.54 -3.65
N ALA A 398 -14.22 16.57 -4.64
CA ALA A 398 -15.39 17.45 -4.63
C ALA A 398 -16.28 17.21 -3.40
N ARG A 399 -16.56 15.95 -3.01
CA ARG A 399 -17.33 15.66 -1.79
C ARG A 399 -16.63 16.05 -0.48
N ALA A 400 -15.31 16.13 -0.44
CA ALA A 400 -14.59 16.62 0.73
C ALA A 400 -14.65 18.15 0.80
N GLU A 401 -14.50 18.84 -0.33
CA GLU A 401 -14.58 20.31 -0.42
C GLU A 401 -15.99 20.83 -0.16
N THR A 402 -17.05 20.19 -0.69
CA THR A 402 -18.45 20.61 -0.38
C THR A 402 -18.82 20.36 1.08
N GLN A 403 -18.15 19.43 1.76
CA GLN A 403 -18.39 19.13 3.18
C GLN A 403 -17.58 20.03 4.13
N GLU A 404 -16.53 20.69 3.64
CA GLU A 404 -15.80 21.73 4.38
C GLU A 404 -16.42 23.11 4.19
N GLU A 405 -17.07 23.40 3.05
CA GLU A 405 -17.85 24.64 2.86
C GLU A 405 -19.19 24.65 3.64
N GLU A 406 -19.69 23.47 4.02
CA GLU A 406 -20.89 23.30 4.86
C GLU A 406 -20.59 23.14 6.37
N ARG A 407 -19.30 23.12 6.77
CA ARG A 407 -18.84 23.15 8.17
C ARG A 407 -18.41 24.57 8.56
#